data_AF-A0A7X1PG79-F1
#
_entry.id   AF-A0A7X1PG79-F1
#
_cell.length_a   1.000
_cell.length_b   1.000
_cell.length_c   1.000
_cell.angle_alpha   90.00
_cell.angle_beta   90.00
_cell.angle_gamma   90.00
#
_symmetry.space_group_name_H-M   'P 1'
#
loop_
_entity.id
_entity.type
_entity.pdbx_description
1 polymer ?
#
loop_
_entity_poly.entity_id
_entity_poly.type
_entity_poly.pdbx_seq_one_letter_code
_entity_poly.pdbx_strand_id
1 'polypeptide(L)' 'MKAAQLVGPRQFEFLETPAPLLVPGEVIVRMEHLSICGSDLRVYDRVLPEARPTP' A
#
# COMPACT_ATOMS: atom_id res chain seq x y z
N MET A 1 -5.12 -12.17 -4.83
CA MET A 1 -5.73 -11.55 -3.64
C MET A 1 -5.94 -10.10 -3.97
N LYS A 2 -7.10 -9.56 -3.61
CA LYS A 2 -7.45 -8.18 -3.92
C LYS A 2 -6.64 -7.21 -3.03
N ALA A 3 -5.97 -6.26 -3.65
CA ALA A 3 -5.22 -5.20 -3.00
C ALA A 3 -5.67 -3.82 -3.52
N ALA A 4 -5.60 -2.79 -2.68
CA ALA A 4 -5.74 -1.39 -3.10
C ALA A 4 -4.33 -0.79 -3.25
N GLN A 5 -4.02 -0.26 -4.43
CA GLN A 5 -2.73 0.35 -4.72
C GLN A 5 -2.90 1.78 -5.18
N LEU A 6 -2.11 2.68 -4.62
CA LEU A 6 -1.96 4.03 -5.13
C LEU A 6 -1.02 3.97 -6.35
N VAL A 7 -1.56 4.18 -7.55
CA VAL A 7 -0.80 4.12 -8.82
C VAL A 7 -0.33 5.50 -9.29
N GLY A 8 -0.84 6.56 -8.67
CA GLY A 8 -0.46 7.94 -8.92
C GLY A 8 -1.10 8.88 -7.91
N PRO A 9 -0.76 10.18 -7.93
CA PRO A 9 -1.39 11.17 -7.07
C PRO A 9 -2.91 11.12 -7.21
N ARG A 10 -3.59 10.90 -6.10
CA ARG A 10 -5.05 10.77 -6.00
C ARG A 10 -5.67 9.66 -6.85
N GLN A 11 -4.89 8.65 -7.24
CA GLN A 11 -5.36 7.55 -8.09
C GLN A 11 -5.16 6.20 -7.41
N PHE A 12 -6.25 5.63 -6.92
CA PHE A 12 -6.28 4.28 -6.37
C PHE A 12 -6.88 3.28 -7.37
N GLU A 13 -6.27 2.11 -7.44
CA GLU A 13 -6.77 0.98 -8.19
C GLU A 13 -6.89 -0.25 -7.30
N PHE A 14 -7.94 -1.05 -7.52
CA PHE A 14 -8.07 -2.37 -6.93
C PHE A 14 -7.57 -3.40 -7.93
N LEU A 15 -6.56 -4.16 -7.56
CA LEU A 15 -5.96 -5.17 -8.42
C LEU A 15 -5.82 -6.52 -7.72
N GLU A 16 -5.73 -7.57 -8.53
CA GLU A 16 -5.41 -8.90 -8.06
C GLU A 16 -3.89 -9.08 -8.04
N THR A 17 -3.35 -9.37 -6.86
CA THR A 17 -1.92 -9.67 -6.65
C THR A 17 -1.73 -11.12 -6.21
N PRO A 18 -0.52 -11.69 -6.38
CA PRO A 18 -0.16 -12.93 -5.70
C PRO A 18 -0.32 -12.78 -4.17
N ALA A 19 -0.67 -13.86 -3.49
CA ALA A 19 -0.58 -13.88 -2.03
C ALA A 19 0.89 -13.72 -1.59
N PRO A 20 1.16 -13.04 -0.47
CA PRO A 20 2.52 -12.90 0.04
C PRO A 20 3.13 -14.27 0.37
N LEU A 21 4.43 -14.42 0.14
CA LEU A 21 5.18 -15.62 0.51
C LEU A 21 5.57 -15.53 1.98
N LEU A 22 5.25 -16.56 2.77
CA LEU A 22 5.67 -16.66 4.16
C LEU A 22 7.16 -17.04 4.25
N VAL A 23 7.97 -16.20 4.89
CA VAL A 23 9.39 -16.49 5.19
C VAL A 23 9.62 -16.66 6.70
N PRO A 24 10.73 -17.28 7.13
CA PRO A 24 11.01 -17.46 8.56
C PRO A 24 11.03 -16.14 9.33
N GLY A 25 10.27 -16.08 10.43
CA GLY A 25 10.14 -14.89 11.29
C GLY A 25 8.94 -14.00 10.97
N GLU A 26 8.18 -14.29 9.92
CA GLU A 26 6.97 -13.54 9.56
C GLU A 26 5.68 -14.31 9.90
N VAL A 27 4.55 -13.60 9.84
CA VAL A 27 3.21 -14.19 9.91
C VAL A 27 2.30 -13.50 8.89
N ILE A 28 1.45 -14.29 8.23
CA ILE A 28 0.43 -13.74 7.32
C ILE A 28 -0.83 -13.44 8.13
N VAL A 29 -1.30 -12.20 8.04
CA VAL A 29 -2.53 -11.73 8.69
C VAL A 29 -3.64 -11.60 7.66
N ARG A 30 -4.80 -12.21 7.95
CA ARG A 30 -6.03 -12.00 7.18
C ARG A 30 -6.70 -10.72 7.68
N MET A 31 -6.79 -9.72 6.79
CA MET A 31 -7.39 -8.42 7.11
C MET A 31 -8.92 -8.50 7.03
N GLU A 32 -9.61 -8.22 8.13
CA GLU A 32 -11.08 -8.05 8.14
C GLU A 32 -11.48 -6.59 7.96
N HIS A 33 -10.71 -5.66 8.51
CA HIS A 33 -10.98 -4.23 8.50
C HIS A 33 -9.69 -3.43 8.35
N LEU A 34 -9.75 -2.32 7.64
CA LEU A 34 -8.66 -1.34 7.48
C LEU A 34 -9.25 0.06 7.67
N SER A 35 -8.59 0.91 8.44
CA SER A 35 -8.96 2.32 8.59
C SER A 35 -7.96 3.23 7.88
N ILE A 36 -8.40 4.45 7.58
CA ILE A 36 -7.56 5.49 6.98
C ILE A 36 -7.15 6.47 8.07
N CYS A 37 -5.85 6.72 8.18
CA CYS A 37 -5.28 7.73 9.06
C CYS A 37 -4.93 9.00 8.24
N GLY A 38 -4.85 10.16 8.89
CA GLY A 38 -4.40 11.39 8.24
C GLY A 38 -3.00 11.30 7.63
N SER A 39 -2.16 10.35 8.08
CA SER A 39 -0.85 10.08 7.48
C SER A 39 -0.95 9.56 6.04
N ASP A 40 -1.99 8.81 5.72
CA ASP A 40 -2.16 8.19 4.40
C ASP A 40 -2.45 9.25 3.33
N LEU A 41 -3.12 10.33 3.74
CA LEU A 41 -3.41 11.48 2.87
C LEU A 41 -2.15 12.19 2.38
N ARG A 42 -1.02 12.11 3.12
CA ARG A 42 0.24 12.72 2.69
C ARG A 42 0.78 12.07 1.42
N VAL A 43 0.66 10.74 1.31
CA VAL A 43 1.11 9.97 0.15
C VAL A 43 0.05 10.02 -0.96
N TYR A 44 -1.23 10.07 -0.59
CA TYR A 44 -2.33 10.19 -1.55
C TYR A 44 -2.32 11.50 -2.34
N ASP A 45 -2.05 12.64 -1.70
CA ASP A 45 -2.31 13.97 -2.27
C ASP A 45 -1.17 14.53 -3.14
N ARG A 46 0.10 14.33 -2.74
CA ARG A 46 1.24 15.06 -3.32
C ARG A 46 2.33 14.13 -3.85
N VAL A 47 2.95 14.55 -4.94
CA VAL A 47 4.34 14.16 -5.23
C VAL A 47 5.21 14.89 -4.21
N LEU A 48 5.58 14.21 -3.13
CA LEU A 48 6.53 14.77 -2.17
C LEU A 48 7.93 14.74 -2.80
N PRO A 49 8.69 15.86 -2.79
CA PRO A 49 10.07 15.91 -3.30
C PRO A 49 11.02 14.92 -2.59
N GLU A 50 10.63 14.49 -1.39
CA GLU A 50 11.34 13.50 -0.56
C GLU A 50 11.06 12.05 -0.93
N ALA A 51 10.47 11.78 -2.10
CA ALA A 51 10.55 10.48 -2.74
C ALA A 51 12.04 10.17 -2.98
N ARG A 52 12.66 9.56 -1.97
CA ARG A 52 14.00 8.97 -2.07
C ARG A 52 13.95 8.09 -3.32
N PRO A 53 14.83 8.30 -4.32
CA PRO A 53 14.91 7.36 -5.43
C PRO A 53 15.20 5.99 -4.80
N THR A 54 14.25 5.07 -4.92
CA THR A 54 14.51 3.67 -4.61
C THR A 54 15.56 3.19 -5.62
N PRO A 55 16.68 2.59 -5.18
CA PRO A 55 17.59 1.90 -6.09
C PRO A 55 16.89 0.75 -6.81
#